data_AF-A0A7Y3JEX2-F1
#
_entry.id   AF-A0A7Y3JEX2-F1
#
_cell.length_a   1.000
_cell.length_b   1.000
_cell.length_c   1.000
_cell.angle_alpha   90.00
_cell.angle_beta   90.00
_cell.angle_gamma   90.00
#
_symmetry.space_group_name_H-M   'P 1'
#
loop_
_entity.id
_entity.type
_entity.pdbx_description
1 polymer ?
#
loop_
_entity_poly.entity_id
_entity_poly.type
_entity_poly.pdbx_seq_one_letter_code
_entity_poly.pdbx_strand_id
1 'polypeptide(L)'
;VLEELKALGRTGVVIVPLGFLSDHVEVLYDLDVEARSRAAELGLKLERVGTVGTHPLYIQALADLVQERLDPSRPKLTLGSRGPKEDVCPQDCCLNVSRPRPQTENP
;
A
#
# COMPACT_ATOMS: atom_id res chain seq x y z
N VAL A 1 -2.29 6.13 -18.86
CA VAL A 1 -3.13 6.72 -17.77
C VAL A 1 -3.35 8.23 -17.90
N LEU A 2 -2.34 9.11 -17.76
CA LEU A 2 -2.60 10.58 -17.77
C LEU A 2 -3.22 11.07 -19.09
N GLU A 3 -2.75 10.54 -20.22
CA GLU A 3 -3.31 10.86 -21.55
C GLU A 3 -4.75 10.38 -21.70
N GLU A 4 -5.05 9.17 -21.22
CA GLU A 4 -6.41 8.62 -21.19
C GLU A 4 -7.33 9.50 -20.34
N LEU A 5 -6.88 9.95 -19.16
CA LEU A 5 -7.65 10.86 -18.32
C LEU A 5 -7.90 12.20 -19.03
N LYS A 6 -6.91 12.73 -19.76
CA LYS A 6 -7.10 13.93 -20.58
C LYS A 6 -8.11 13.70 -21.70
N ALA A 7 -8.02 12.57 -22.41
CA ALA A 7 -8.94 12.19 -23.47
C ALA A 7 -10.38 12.04 -22.95
N LEU A 8 -10.55 11.59 -21.70
CA LEU A 8 -11.83 11.55 -20.98
C LEU A 8 -12.29 12.92 -20.45
N GLY A 9 -11.62 14.01 -20.81
CA GLY A 9 -11.99 15.39 -20.44
C GLY A 9 -11.69 15.76 -18.99
N ARG A 10 -10.83 15.01 -18.27
CA ARG A 10 -10.44 15.36 -16.91
C ARG A 10 -9.53 16.58 -16.92
N THR A 11 -9.62 17.38 -15.86
CA THR A 11 -8.86 18.63 -15.69
C THR A 11 -7.76 18.53 -14.65
N GLY A 12 -7.74 17.44 -13.88
CA GLY A 12 -6.69 17.19 -12.91
C GLY A 12 -6.71 15.78 -12.33
N VAL A 13 -5.63 15.46 -11.61
CA VAL A 13 -5.32 14.15 -11.06
C VAL A 13 -4.73 14.32 -9.67
N VAL A 14 -5.15 13.45 -8.74
CA VAL A 14 -4.49 13.29 -7.44
C VAL A 14 -3.83 11.92 -7.40
N ILE A 15 -2.52 11.88 -7.13
CA ILE A 15 -1.75 10.65 -7.01
C ILE A 15 -1.59 10.28 -5.54
N VAL A 16 -1.89 9.03 -5.19
CA VAL A 16 -1.75 8.48 -3.83
C VAL A 16 -0.76 7.30 -3.86
N PRO A 17 0.45 7.44 -3.30
CA PRO A 17 1.45 6.39 -3.31
C PRO A 17 1.16 5.33 -2.22
N LEU A 18 0.48 4.24 -2.57
CA LEU A 18 0.09 3.17 -1.63
C LEU A 18 1.15 2.08 -1.42
N GLY A 19 2.18 2.03 -2.27
CA GLY A 19 3.21 0.98 -2.22
C GLY A 19 4.32 1.22 -1.19
N PHE A 20 4.45 2.44 -0.68
CA PHE A 20 5.54 2.83 0.19
C PHE A 20 5.07 3.72 1.34
N LEU A 21 5.74 3.58 2.47
CA LEU A 21 5.40 4.29 3.70
C LEU A 21 6.12 5.64 3.82
N SER A 22 7.25 5.78 3.14
CA SER A 22 8.13 6.95 3.20
C SER A 22 8.51 7.41 1.81
N ASP A 23 8.64 8.73 1.66
CA ASP A 23 9.18 9.34 0.45
C ASP A 23 10.66 8.96 0.33
N HIS A 24 11.06 8.63 -0.89
CA HIS A 24 12.43 8.34 -1.27
C HIS A 24 12.63 8.73 -2.72
N VAL A 25 13.89 8.71 -3.18
CA VAL A 25 14.31 9.31 -4.45
C VAL A 25 13.48 8.80 -5.62
N GLU A 26 13.23 7.50 -5.71
CA GLU A 26 12.46 6.88 -6.81
C GLU A 26 11.02 7.41 -6.83
N VAL A 27 10.30 7.35 -5.71
CA VAL A 27 8.92 7.87 -5.61
C VAL A 27 8.83 9.36 -5.93
N LEU A 28 9.79 10.16 -5.44
CA LEU A 28 9.79 11.60 -5.70
C LEU A 28 10.09 11.91 -7.16
N TYR A 29 11.05 11.22 -7.76
CA TYR A 29 11.43 11.45 -9.14
C TYR A 29 10.30 11.07 -10.10
N ASP A 30 9.79 9.84 -9.98
CA ASP A 30 8.74 9.33 -10.88
C ASP A 30 7.46 10.19 -10.80
N LEU A 31 7.08 10.64 -9.59
CA LEU A 31 5.79 11.30 -9.38
C LEU A 31 5.88 12.84 -9.38
N ASP A 32 6.87 13.43 -8.72
CA ASP A 32 6.98 14.88 -8.59
C ASP A 32 7.77 15.53 -9.73
N VAL A 33 8.57 14.75 -10.48
CA VAL A 33 9.30 15.24 -11.66
C VAL A 33 8.66 14.73 -12.94
N GLU A 34 8.71 13.43 -13.21
CA GLU A 34 8.30 12.89 -14.51
C GLU A 34 6.79 13.00 -14.73
N ALA A 35 5.98 12.48 -13.81
CA ALA A 35 4.53 12.53 -13.95
C ALA A 35 3.99 13.97 -13.90
N ARG A 36 4.57 14.83 -13.07
CA ARG A 36 4.21 16.25 -12.98
C ARG A 36 4.53 17.00 -14.28
N SER A 37 5.70 16.76 -14.87
CA SER A 37 6.07 17.32 -16.18
C SER A 37 5.08 16.87 -17.25
N ARG A 38 4.77 15.57 -17.31
CA ARG A 38 3.83 15.03 -18.29
C ARG A 38 2.41 15.59 -18.11
N ALA A 39 1.95 15.76 -16.88
CA ALA A 39 0.66 16.39 -16.61
C ALA A 39 0.61 17.85 -17.08
N ALA A 40 1.69 18.61 -16.88
CA ALA A 40 1.79 19.99 -17.33
C ALA A 40 1.69 20.10 -18.87
N GLU A 41 2.39 19.23 -19.61
CA GLU A 41 2.30 19.16 -21.07
C GLU A 41 0.87 18.88 -21.58
N LEU A 42 0.10 18.10 -20.83
CA LEU A 42 -1.30 17.76 -21.14
C LEU A 42 -2.30 18.83 -20.64
N GLY A 43 -1.83 19.87 -19.96
CA GLY A 43 -2.67 20.88 -19.32
C GLY A 43 -3.56 20.31 -18.20
N LEU A 44 -3.06 19.30 -17.48
CA LEU A 44 -3.71 18.70 -16.31
C LEU A 44 -3.11 19.28 -15.03
N LYS A 45 -3.96 19.61 -14.05
CA LYS A 45 -3.48 19.85 -12.67
C LYS A 45 -3.09 18.51 -12.03
N LEU A 46 -1.92 18.43 -11.41
CA LEU A 46 -1.49 17.22 -10.72
C LEU A 46 -1.06 17.56 -9.30
N GLU A 47 -1.66 16.88 -8.34
CA GLU A 47 -1.24 16.89 -6.95
C GLU A 47 -0.88 15.50 -6.50
N ARG A 48 0.17 15.39 -5.68
CA ARG A 48 0.57 14.14 -5.04
C ARG A 48 0.31 14.25 -3.54
N VAL A 49 -0.34 13.23 -2.99
CA VAL A 49 -0.42 13.07 -1.54
C VAL A 49 0.93 12.54 -1.03
N GLY A 50 1.44 13.12 0.05
CA GLY A 50 2.62 12.59 0.74
C GLY A 50 2.42 11.12 1.11
N THR A 51 3.51 10.37 1.21
CA THR A 51 3.47 9.07 1.89
C THR A 51 3.07 9.26 3.37
N VAL A 52 2.65 8.18 4.03
CA VAL A 52 2.13 8.25 5.40
C VAL A 52 3.17 8.74 6.42
N GLY A 53 4.45 8.46 6.17
CA GLY A 53 5.57 8.89 7.00
C GLY A 53 5.38 8.53 8.47
N THR A 54 5.46 9.55 9.33
CA THR A 54 5.36 9.41 10.79
C THR A 54 4.01 9.87 11.34
N HIS A 55 2.94 9.79 10.54
CA HIS A 55 1.62 10.21 10.97
C HIS A 55 1.21 9.49 12.29
N PRO A 56 0.75 10.20 13.35
CA PRO A 56 0.50 9.59 14.66
C PRO A 56 -0.47 8.40 14.62
N LEU A 57 -1.55 8.51 13.83
CA LEU A 57 -2.51 7.41 13.65
C LEU A 57 -1.89 6.19 12.97
N TYR A 58 -0.90 6.38 12.11
CA TYR A 58 -0.21 5.28 11.44
C TYR A 58 0.71 4.55 12.43
N ILE A 59 1.47 5.30 13.23
CA ILE A 59 2.31 4.74 14.30
C ILE A 59 1.45 3.98 15.32
N GLN A 60 0.29 4.55 15.70
CA GLN A 60 -0.66 3.87 16.58
C GLN A 60 -1.14 2.55 15.96
N ALA A 61 -1.53 2.56 14.68
CA ALA A 61 -1.96 1.34 13.99
C ALA A 61 -0.87 0.26 13.96
N LEU A 62 0.41 0.64 13.78
CA LEU A 62 1.52 -0.32 13.89
C LEU A 62 1.64 -0.90 15.30
N ALA A 63 1.51 -0.08 16.34
CA ALA A 63 1.53 -0.56 17.72
C ALA A 63 0.34 -1.48 18.03
N ASP A 64 -0.83 -1.18 17.48
CA ASP A 64 -2.03 -2.01 17.62
C ASP A 64 -1.82 -3.39 16.97
N LEU A 65 -1.24 -3.46 15.76
CA LEU A 65 -0.90 -4.73 15.10
C LEU A 65 0.05 -5.60 15.94
N VAL A 66 1.04 -4.98 16.61
CA VAL A 66 1.94 -5.72 17.51
C VAL A 66 1.18 -6.24 18.73
N GLN A 67 0.31 -5.42 19.33
CA GLN A 67 -0.49 -5.82 20.49
C GLN A 67 -1.49 -6.93 20.15
N GLU A 68 -2.15 -6.86 18.99
CA GLU A 68 -3.00 -7.93 18.45
C GLU A 68 -2.23 -9.25 18.29
N ARG A 69 -0.94 -9.18 17.93
CA ARG A 69 -0.10 -10.38 17.75
C ARG A 69 0.38 -11.00 19.07
N LEU A 70 0.50 -10.19 20.13
CA LEU A 70 0.95 -10.61 21.46
C LEU A 70 -0.19 -11.14 22.33
N ASP A 71 -1.41 -10.62 22.16
CA ASP A 71 -2.58 -10.97 22.94
C ASP A 71 -3.72 -11.45 22.02
N PRO A 72 -3.93 -12.78 21.87
CA PRO A 72 -5.00 -13.33 21.05
C PRO A 72 -6.41 -12.97 21.51
N SER A 73 -6.58 -12.46 22.73
CA SER A 73 -7.89 -12.00 23.23
C SER A 73 -8.29 -10.63 22.68
N ARG A 74 -7.35 -9.89 22.10
CA ARG A 74 -7.62 -8.60 21.47
C ARG A 74 -8.38 -8.75 20.15
N PRO A 75 -9.37 -7.88 19.89
CA PRO A 75 -10.05 -7.86 18.61
C PRO A 75 -9.09 -7.36 17.52
N LYS A 76 -9.02 -8.08 16.41
CA LYS A 76 -8.26 -7.65 15.23
C LYS A 76 -9.13 -6.75 14.36
N LEU A 77 -8.79 -5.47 14.32
CA LEU A 77 -9.61 -4.48 13.64
C LEU A 77 -9.40 -4.54 12.13
N THR A 78 -10.49 -4.62 11.36
CA THR A 78 -10.42 -4.64 9.90
C THR A 78 -11.40 -3.71 9.23
N LEU A 79 -10.98 -3.18 8.09
CA LEU A 79 -11.85 -2.45 7.18
C LEU A 79 -12.21 -3.33 5.98
N GLY A 80 -13.49 -3.36 5.62
CA GLY A 80 -14.00 -4.14 4.48
C GLY A 80 -14.37 -5.59 4.83
N SER A 81 -14.55 -6.42 3.80
CA SER A 81 -15.12 -7.77 3.91
C SER A 81 -14.11 -8.91 4.02
N ARG A 82 -12.80 -8.62 3.93
CA ARG A 82 -11.75 -9.66 3.89
C ARG A 82 -11.33 -10.19 5.26
N GLY A 83 -11.78 -9.56 6.35
CA GLY A 83 -11.40 -9.94 7.71
C GLY A 83 -9.90 -9.79 8.00
N PRO A 84 -9.46 -10.09 9.23
CA PRO A 84 -8.07 -9.95 9.64
C PRO A 84 -7.23 -11.08 9.05
N LYS A 85 -5.93 -10.81 8.84
CA LYS A 85 -5.01 -11.86 8.43
C LYS A 85 -4.77 -12.84 9.58
N GLU A 86 -4.62 -14.12 9.24
CA GLU A 86 -4.28 -15.15 10.22
C GLU A 86 -2.86 -14.93 10.78
N ASP A 87 -2.64 -15.22 12.07
CA ASP A 87 -1.30 -15.10 12.69
C ASP A 87 -0.31 -16.12 12.16
N VAL A 88 -0.83 -17.24 11.69
CA VAL A 88 -0.10 -18.35 11.11
C VAL A 88 -0.67 -18.59 9.72
N CYS A 89 0.18 -18.45 8.70
CA CYS A 89 -0.20 -18.69 7.31
C CYS A 89 -0.57 -20.18 7.14
N PRO A 90 -1.74 -20.49 6.55
CA PRO A 90 -2.10 -21.84 6.12
C PRO A 90 -1.02 -22.49 5.25
N GLN A 91 -0.95 -23.82 5.22
CA GLN A 91 0.07 -24.55 4.45
C GLN A 91 0.06 -24.23 2.95
N ASP A 92 -1.09 -23.81 2.43
CA ASP A 92 -1.36 -23.45 1.04
C ASP A 92 -1.46 -21.92 0.82
N CYS A 93 -1.11 -21.09 1.81
CA CYS A 93 -1.31 -19.64 1.69
C CYS A 93 -0.21 -18.91 0.88
N CYS A 94 0.97 -19.53 0.70
CA CYS A 94 2.03 -19.03 -0.18
C CYS A 94 2.49 -20.13 -1.14
N LEU A 95 1.58 -20.64 -1.97
CA LEU A 95 1.89 -21.61 -3.02
C LEU A 95 2.91 -21.02 -3.99
N ASN A 96 4.19 -21.24 -3.71
CA ASN A 96 5.22 -21.08 -4.71
C ASN A 96 5.06 -22.25 -5.68
N VAL A 97 4.41 -21.98 -6.82
CA VAL A 97 4.13 -22.97 -7.88
C VAL A 97 5.41 -23.66 -8.37
N SER A 98 6.59 -23.06 -8.14
CA SER A 98 7.89 -23.56 -8.58
C SER A 98 8.71 -24.26 -7.49
N ARG A 99 8.36 -24.14 -6.20
CA ARG A 99 9.05 -24.82 -5.08
C ARG A 99 8.09 -25.08 -3.91
N PRO A 100 7.59 -26.32 -3.75
CA PRO A 100 6.81 -26.68 -2.57
C PRO A 100 7.62 -26.44 -1.30
N ARG A 101 6.99 -25.86 -0.26
CA ARG A 101 7.62 -25.69 1.04
C ARG A 101 7.86 -27.10 1.65
N PRO A 102 9.04 -27.40 2.21
CA PRO A 102 9.24 -28.65 2.92
C PRO A 102 8.24 -28.71 4.08
N GLN A 103 7.46 -29.79 4.14
CA GLN A 103 6.53 -30.03 5.24
C GLN A 103 7.36 -30.21 6.51
N THR A 104 7.36 -29.18 7.35
CA THR A 104 7.78 -29.35 8.73
C THR A 104 6.57 -29.95 9.43
N GLU A 105 6.66 -31.24 9.75
CA GLU A 105 5.75 -31.87 10.70
C GLU A 105 5.89 -31.07 12.01
N ASN A 106 4.83 -30.38 12.41
CA ASN A 106 4.75 -29.86 13.76
C ASN A 106 4.15 -30.96 14.66
N PRO A 107 4.63 -31.11 15.91
CA PRO A 107 4.03 -32.01 16.90
C PRO A 107 2.59 -31.63 17.25
#